data_AF-A0A5B0WBF3-F1
#
_entry.id   AF-A0A5B0WBF3-F1
#
_cell.length_a   1.000
_cell.length_b   1.000
_cell.length_c   1.000
_cell.angle_alpha   90.00
_cell.angle_beta   90.00
_cell.angle_gamma   90.00
#
_symmetry.space_group_name_H-M   'P 1'
#
loop_
_entity.id
_entity.type
_entity.pdbx_description
1 polymer ?
#
loop_
_entity_poly.entity_id
_entity_poly.type
_entity_poly.pdbx_seq_one_letter_code
_entity_poly.pdbx_strand_id
1 'polypeptide(L)' 'MLPIEPGDPELRKEYEALIREDYARCHPGDTLEWLKHRARFSKMDQGLLHDWMAVAARKARQMSRVL' A
#
# COMPACT_ATOMS: atom_id res chain seq x y z
N MET A 1 13.21 7.36 -7.85
CA MET A 1 12.04 7.30 -6.96
C MET A 1 10.98 6.47 -7.68
N LEU A 2 10.62 5.30 -7.18
CA LEU A 2 9.48 4.55 -7.75
C LEU A 2 8.20 5.37 -7.49
N PRO A 3 7.25 5.45 -8.45
CA PRO A 3 6.01 6.17 -8.23
C PRO A 3 5.29 5.62 -6.99
N ILE A 4 4.63 6.51 -6.25
CA ILE A 4 3.92 6.20 -4.99
C ILE A 4 2.91 5.07 -5.21
N GLU A 5 2.41 4.94 -6.43
CA GLU A 5 1.28 4.13 -6.81
C GLU A 5 1.49 3.69 -8.27
N PRO A 6 1.07 2.47 -8.66
CA PRO A 6 0.89 2.20 -10.07
C PRO A 6 -0.09 3.24 -10.64
N GLY A 7 0.24 3.84 -11.79
CA GLY A 7 -0.68 4.74 -12.49
C GLY A 7 -1.95 4.03 -12.96
N ASP A 8 -1.94 2.69 -12.95
CA ASP A 8 -3.08 1.84 -13.21
C ASP A 8 -3.95 1.66 -11.94
N PRO A 9 -5.24 2.07 -11.98
CA PRO A 9 -6.11 2.05 -10.80
C PRO A 9 -6.51 0.63 -10.36
N GLU A 10 -6.50 -0.37 -11.26
CA GLU A 10 -6.84 -1.74 -10.91
C GLU A 10 -5.67 -2.43 -10.20
N LEU A 11 -4.45 -2.26 -10.72
CA LEU A 11 -3.22 -2.69 -10.06
C LEU A 11 -3.05 -2.02 -8.70
N ARG A 12 -3.48 -0.76 -8.57
CA ARG A 12 -3.51 -0.07 -7.27
C ARG A 12 -4.45 -0.78 -6.29
N LYS A 13 -5.68 -1.11 -6.70
CA LYS A 13 -6.63 -1.83 -5.84
C LYS A 13 -6.11 -3.20 -5.44
N GLU A 14 -5.48 -3.92 -6.37
CA GLU A 14 -4.85 -5.21 -6.09
C GLU A 14 -3.77 -5.05 -5.02
N TYR A 15 -2.88 -4.06 -5.17
CA TYR A 15 -1.83 -3.81 -4.20
C TYR A 15 -2.40 -3.44 -2.83
N GLU A 16 -3.39 -2.55 -2.78
CA GLU A 16 -4.09 -2.18 -1.55
C GLU A 16 -4.72 -3.41 -0.85
N ALA A 17 -5.26 -4.37 -1.61
CA ALA A 17 -5.80 -5.61 -1.05
C ALA A 17 -4.71 -6.49 -0.41
N LEU A 18 -3.51 -6.57 -1.02
CA LEU A 18 -2.38 -7.38 -0.51
C LEU A 18 -1.81 -6.89 0.82
N ILE A 19 -2.02 -5.62 1.17
CA ILE A 19 -1.47 -5.01 2.40
C ILE A 19 -2.52 -4.63 3.44
N ARG A 20 -3.82 -4.64 3.10
CA ARG A 20 -4.88 -4.15 3.99
C ARG A 20 -4.87 -4.84 5.37
N GLU A 21 -4.80 -6.16 5.41
CA GLU A 21 -4.80 -6.91 6.67
C GLU A 21 -3.48 -6.76 7.44
N ASP A 22 -2.36 -6.68 6.72
CA ASP A 22 -1.03 -6.50 7.29
C ASP A 22 -0.91 -5.13 7.96
N TYR A 23 -1.39 -4.09 7.28
CA TYR A 23 -1.48 -2.73 7.80
C TYR A 23 -2.28 -2.68 9.10
N ALA A 24 -3.50 -3.24 9.11
CA ALA A 24 -4.38 -3.23 10.27
C ALA A 24 -3.79 -3.98 11.47
N ARG A 25 -3.02 -5.05 11.23
CA ARG A 25 -2.31 -5.79 12.29
C ARG A 25 -1.18 -4.96 12.90
N CYS A 26 -0.45 -4.20 12.08
CA CYS A 26 0.64 -3.34 12.53
C CYS A 26 0.17 -2.01 13.13
N HIS A 27 -1.04 -1.57 12.81
CA HIS A 27 -1.62 -0.29 13.28
C HIS A 27 -3.00 -0.52 13.92
N PRO A 28 -3.05 -1.06 15.16
CA PRO A 28 -4.32 -1.30 15.85
C PRO A 28 -5.12 0.00 16.01
N GLY A 29 -6.37 -0.01 15.55
CA GLY A 29 -7.25 1.16 15.57
C GLY A 29 -7.09 2.11 14.37
N ASP A 30 -6.20 1.81 13.43
CA ASP A 30 -6.04 2.55 12.17
C ASP A 30 -6.47 1.69 10.97
N THR A 31 -6.72 2.34 9.82
CA THR A 31 -7.06 1.63 8.58
C THR A 31 -6.27 2.16 7.39
N LEU A 32 -6.04 1.30 6.41
CA LEU A 32 -5.35 1.70 5.17
C LEU A 32 -6.13 2.81 4.44
N GLU A 33 -7.47 2.79 4.49
CA GLU A 33 -8.31 3.84 3.93
C GLU A 33 -8.12 5.18 4.65
N TRP A 34 -7.97 5.16 5.98
CA TRP A 34 -7.69 6.36 6.74
C TRP A 34 -6.28 6.90 6.46
N LEU A 35 -5.27 6.02 6.38
CA LEU A 35 -3.93 6.41 5.94
C LEU A 35 -3.97 7.11 4.57
N LYS A 36 -4.67 6.55 3.59
CA LYS A 36 -4.85 7.16 2.25
C LYS A 36 -5.48 8.54 2.33
N HIS A 37 -6.45 8.73 3.24
CA HIS A 37 -7.04 10.04 3.47
C HIS A 37 -6.01 11.04 4.04
N ARG A 38 -5.26 10.67 5.08
CA ARG A 38 -4.24 11.52 5.70
C ARG A 38 -3.07 11.85 4.77
N ALA A 39 -2.67 10.90 3.91
CA ALA A 39 -1.60 11.07 2.92
C ALA A 39 -1.88 12.18 1.89
N ARG A 40 -3.12 12.68 1.78
CA ARG A 40 -3.43 13.86 0.95
C ARG A 40 -2.83 15.15 1.51
N PHE A 41 -2.55 15.19 2.82
CA PHE A 41 -2.16 16.41 3.54
C PHE A 41 -0.82 16.29 4.26
N SER A 42 -0.32 15.08 4.50
CA SER A 42 0.85 14.82 5.33
C SER A 42 1.95 14.13 4.54
N LYS A 43 3.12 14.78 4.41
CA LYS A 43 4.31 14.17 3.78
C LYS A 43 4.78 12.92 4.51
N MET A 44 4.56 12.85 5.82
CA MET A 44 4.90 11.67 6.61
C MET A 44 3.98 10.50 6.26
N ASP A 45 2.67 10.74 6.17
CA ASP A 45 1.71 9.72 5.75
C ASP A 45 1.89 9.33 4.28
N GLN A 46 2.34 10.25 3.42
CA GLN A 46 2.74 9.92 2.04
C GLN A 46 3.92 8.95 2.01
N GLY A 47 4.94 9.19 2.83
CA GLY A 47 6.06 8.27 2.98
C GLY A 47 5.62 6.90 3.49
N LEU A 48 4.77 6.87 4.53
CA LEU A 48 4.26 5.61 5.06
C LEU A 48 3.44 4.84 4.02
N LEU A 49 2.55 5.52 3.28
CA LEU A 49 1.79 4.88 2.19
C LEU A 49 2.73 4.34 1.09
N HIS A 50 3.81 5.07 0.76
CA HIS A 50 4.81 4.63 -0.20
C HIS A 50 5.49 3.32 0.22
N ASP A 51 5.94 3.22 1.47
CA ASP A 51 6.57 2.01 2.00
C ASP A 51 5.62 0.81 1.95
N TRP A 52 4.35 1.01 2.29
CA TRP A 52 3.33 -0.04 2.20
C TRP A 52 3.06 -0.49 0.76
N MET A 53 2.99 0.42 -0.21
CA MET A 53 2.85 0.06 -1.62
C MET A 53 4.08 -0.69 -2.16
N ALA A 54 5.28 -0.39 -1.64
CA ALA A 54 6.48 -1.17 -1.96
C ALA A 54 6.42 -2.60 -1.42
N VAL A 55 5.84 -2.81 -0.22
CA VAL A 55 5.55 -4.15 0.32
C VAL A 55 4.55 -4.89 -0.57
N ALA A 56 3.47 -4.23 -1.00
CA ALA A 56 2.49 -4.82 -1.91
C ALA A 56 3.12 -5.30 -3.22
N ALA A 57 3.95 -4.45 -3.84
CA ALA A 57 4.68 -4.80 -5.07
C ALA A 57 5.63 -6.00 -4.88
N ARG A 58 6.24 -6.16 -3.70
CA ARG A 58 7.07 -7.33 -3.38
C ARG A 58 6.21 -8.59 -3.23
N LYS A 59 5.07 -8.51 -2.53
CA LYS A 59 4.12 -9.61 -2.39
C LYS A 59 3.56 -10.07 -3.75
N ALA A 60 3.16 -9.13 -4.61
CA ALA A 60 2.68 -9.43 -5.96
C ALA A 60 3.73 -10.15 -6.82
N ARG A 61 4.99 -9.70 -6.80
CA ARG A 61 6.10 -10.37 -7.49
C ARG A 61 6.37 -11.78 -6.97
N GLN A 62 6.21 -12.00 -5.67
CA GLN A 62 6.36 -13.33 -5.07
C GLN A 62 5.23 -14.27 -5.53
N MET A 63 3.98 -13.80 -5.52
CA MET A 63 2.83 -14.56 -6.01
C MET A 63 2.94 -14.91 -7.51
N SER A 64 3.35 -13.95 -8.34
CA SER A 64 3.57 -14.17 -9.78
C SER A 64 4.72 -15.13 -10.10
N ARG A 65 5.61 -15.42 -9.15
CA ARG A 65 6.74 -16.35 -9.33
C ARG A 65 6.42 -17.78 -8.87
N VAL A 66 5.26 -17.97 -8.25
CA VAL A 66 4.76 -19.26 -7.74
C VAL A 66 3.71 -19.87 -8.70
N LEU A 67 3.21 -19.07 -9.65
CA LEU A 67 2.42 -19.51 -10.82
C LEU A 67 3.34 -19.76 -12.02
#